data_AF-A0A127JPY1-F1
#
_entry.id   AF-A0A127JPY1-F1
#
_cell.length_a   1.000
_cell.length_b   1.000
_cell.length_c   1.000
_cell.angle_alpha   90.00
_cell.angle_beta   90.00
_cell.angle_gamma   90.00
#
_symmetry.space_group_name_H-M   'P 1'
#
loop_
_entity.id
_entity.type
_entity.pdbx_description
1 polymer ?
#
loop_
_entity_poly.entity_id
_entity_poly.type
_entity_poly.pdbx_seq_one_letter_code
_entity_poly.pdbx_strand_id
1 'polypeptide(L)' 'MEAAAVEIESLEAAAERRFDQVFANAEAAGEPEAALKSEEFTRWLAARRDTDAAWGRWSLVMSPGRPA' A
#
# COMPACT_ATOMS: atom_id res chain seq x y z
N MET A 1 0.46 9.62 18.60
CA MET A 1 1.02 8.55 17.76
C MET A 1 -0.08 7.66 17.18
N GLU A 2 -1.07 7.23 17.97
CA GLU A 2 -2.18 6.38 17.49
C GLU A 2 -3.01 7.01 16.37
N ALA A 3 -3.33 8.31 16.44
CA ALA A 3 -4.13 8.98 15.39
C ALA A 3 -3.49 8.93 14.00
N ALA A 4 -2.17 9.10 13.91
CA ALA A 4 -1.44 9.05 12.64
C ALA A 4 -1.35 7.63 12.08
N ALA A 5 -1.25 6.61 12.94
CA ALA A 5 -1.24 5.21 12.52
C ALA A 5 -2.60 4.79 11.95
N VAL A 6 -3.70 5.18 12.60
CA VAL A 6 -5.07 4.92 12.13
C VAL A 6 -5.38 5.64 10.82
N GLU A 7 -4.86 6.86 10.64
CA GLU A 7 -5.01 7.63 9.41
C GLU A 7 -4.26 6.96 8.24
N ILE A 8 -3.03 6.50 8.46
CA ILE A 8 -2.24 5.77 7.47
C ILE A 8 -2.94 4.46 7.06
N GLU A 9 -3.39 3.67 8.04
CA GLU A 9 -4.15 2.43 7.80
C GLU A 9 -5.43 2.68 6.98
N SER A 10 -6.16 3.76 7.31
CA SER A 10 -7.37 4.14 6.57
C SER A 10 -7.07 4.56 5.13
N LEU A 11 -5.97 5.28 4.90
CA LEU A 11 -5.54 5.72 3.57
C LEU A 11 -5.09 4.54 2.71
N GLU A 12 -4.37 3.58 3.28
CA GLU A 12 -3.99 2.33 2.62
C GLU A 12 -5.20 1.51 2.22
N ALA A 13 -6.11 1.24 3.17
CA ALA A 13 -7.30 0.46 2.90
C ALA A 13 -8.21 1.15 1.86
N ALA A 14 -8.23 2.48 1.82
CA ALA A 14 -8.95 3.24 0.80
C ALA A 14 -8.25 3.22 -0.57
N ALA A 15 -6.91 3.18 -0.62
CA ALA A 15 -6.16 3.06 -1.87
C ALA A 15 -6.31 1.66 -2.47
N GLU A 16 -6.22 0.62 -1.64
CA GLU A 16 -6.41 -0.79 -2.03
C GLU A 16 -7.81 -1.02 -2.61
N ARG A 17 -8.88 -0.66 -1.89
CA ARG A 17 -10.25 -0.81 -2.40
C ARG A 17 -10.50 -0.13 -3.74
N ARG A 18 -9.88 1.04 -3.96
CA ARG A 18 -10.01 1.76 -5.24
C ARG A 18 -9.29 1.03 -6.36
N PHE A 19 -8.09 0.53 -6.09
CA PHE A 19 -7.35 -0.26 -7.08
C PHE A 19 -8.06 -1.58 -7.40
N ASP A 20 -8.58 -2.30 -6.41
CA ASP A 20 -9.36 -3.53 -6.62
C ASP A 20 -10.56 -3.31 -7.53
N GLN A 21 -11.26 -2.19 -7.35
CA GLN A 21 -12.39 -1.83 -8.20
C GLN A 21 -11.96 -1.55 -9.65
N VAL A 22 -10.85 -0.83 -9.84
CA VAL A 22 -10.29 -0.58 -11.19
C VAL A 22 -9.82 -1.88 -11.84
N PHE A 23 -9.17 -2.75 -11.07
CA PHE A 23 -8.71 -4.05 -11.54
C PHE A 23 -9.89 -4.93 -11.96
N ALA A 24 -10.92 -5.06 -11.13
CA ALA A 24 -12.12 -5.83 -11.45
C ALA A 24 -12.83 -5.31 -12.73
N ASN A 25 -12.88 -3.99 -12.91
CA ASN A 25 -13.44 -3.39 -14.13
C ASN A 25 -12.60 -3.69 -15.36
N ALA A 26 -11.27 -3.64 -15.23
CA ALA A 26 -10.33 -3.95 -16.31
C ALA A 26 -10.38 -5.45 -16.70
N GLU A 27 -10.50 -6.35 -15.71
CA GLU A 27 -10.72 -7.77 -15.95
C GLU A 27 -12.05 -8.05 -16.66
N ALA A 28 -13.14 -7.41 -16.23
CA ALA A 28 -14.45 -7.54 -16.89
C ALA A 28 -14.44 -7.03 -18.33
N ALA A 29 -13.56 -6.06 -18.65
CA ALA A 29 -13.34 -5.56 -20.00
C ALA A 29 -12.37 -6.41 -20.84
N GLY A 30 -11.72 -7.42 -20.24
CA GLY A 30 -10.71 -8.25 -20.91
C GLY A 30 -9.34 -7.59 -21.07
N GLU A 31 -9.09 -6.49 -20.35
CA GLU A 31 -7.86 -5.70 -20.43
C GLU A 31 -7.20 -5.51 -19.05
N PRO A 32 -6.82 -6.58 -18.33
CA PRO A 32 -6.28 -6.47 -16.96
C PRO A 32 -5.04 -5.57 -16.86
N GLU A 33 -4.22 -5.50 -17.91
CA GLU A 33 -3.04 -4.63 -17.97
C GLU A 33 -3.38 -3.14 -17.93
N ALA A 34 -4.60 -2.74 -18.31
CA ALA A 34 -5.05 -1.35 -18.23
C ALA A 34 -5.09 -0.86 -16.78
N ALA A 35 -5.38 -1.74 -15.82
CA ALA A 35 -5.36 -1.40 -14.39
C ALA A 35 -3.96 -0.99 -13.91
N LEU A 36 -2.89 -1.58 -14.46
CA LEU A 36 -1.50 -1.24 -14.11
C LEU A 36 -1.08 0.16 -14.59
N LYS A 37 -1.83 0.75 -15.52
CA LYS A 37 -1.60 2.11 -16.04
C LYS A 37 -2.46 3.16 -15.33
N SER A 38 -3.31 2.74 -14.39
CA SER A 38 -4.21 3.64 -13.68
C SER A 38 -3.50 4.48 -12.62
N GLU A 39 -4.08 5.64 -12.31
CA GLU A 39 -3.65 6.45 -11.17
C GLU A 39 -3.86 5.69 -9.85
N GLU A 40 -4.91 4.88 -9.77
CA GLU A 40 -5.26 4.05 -8.61
C GLU A 40 -4.16 3.05 -8.29
N PHE A 41 -3.58 2.40 -9.31
CA PHE A 41 -2.41 1.54 -9.12
C PHE A 41 -1.20 2.31 -8.57
N THR A 42 -0.95 3.51 -9.11
CA THR A 42 0.15 4.37 -8.64
C THR A 42 -0.06 4.79 -7.18
N ARG A 43 -1.29 5.13 -6.80
CA ARG A 43 -1.64 5.52 -5.42
C ARG A 43 -1.55 4.34 -4.46
N TRP A 44 -1.97 3.15 -4.88
CA TRP A 44 -1.82 1.92 -4.08
C TRP A 44 -0.36 1.55 -3.86
N LEU A 45 0.48 1.61 -4.90
CA LEU A 45 1.93 1.39 -4.78
C LEU A 45 2.60 2.39 -3.84
N ALA A 46 2.21 3.67 -3.91
CA ALA A 46 2.75 4.70 -3.02
C ALA A 46 2.41 4.41 -1.56
N ALA A 47 1.13 4.10 -1.28
CA ALA A 47 0.67 3.77 0.07
C ALA A 47 1.41 2.54 0.64
N ARG A 48 1.55 1.49 -0.16
CA ARG A 48 2.26 0.26 0.23
C ARG A 48 3.75 0.50 0.50
N ARG A 49 4.41 1.37 -0.27
CA ARG A 49 5.82 1.74 -0.03
C ARG A 49 5.98 2.49 1.29
N ASP A 50 5.03 3.35 1.64
CA ASP A 50 5.09 4.15 2.86
C ASP A 50 4.90 3.27 4.11
N THR A 51 4.03 2.26 4.07
CA THR A 51 3.90 1.28 5.16
C THR A 51 5.06 0.30 5.22
N ASP A 52 5.61 -0.17 4.09
CA ASP A 52 6.85 -0.97 4.10
C ASP A 52 8.00 -0.19 4.75
N ALA A 53 8.14 1.11 4.43
CA ALA A 53 9.12 1.98 5.06
C ALA A 53 8.87 2.16 6.57
N ALA A 54 7.60 2.24 6.99
CA ALA A 54 7.25 2.27 8.41
C ALA A 54 7.66 0.96 9.11
N TRP A 55 7.33 -0.20 8.55
CA TRP A 55 7.73 -1.51 9.08
C TRP A 55 9.26 -1.66 9.14
N GLY A 56 9.98 -1.18 8.13
CA GLY A 56 11.44 -1.16 8.14
C GLY A 56 12.01 -0.36 9.33
N ARG A 57 11.46 0.83 9.61
CA ARG A 57 11.84 1.63 10.77
C ARG A 57 11.52 0.93 12.09
N TRP A 58 10.34 0.32 12.19
CA TRP A 58 9.94 -0.45 13.37
C TRP A 58 10.82 -1.68 13.61
N SER A 59 11.22 -2.38 12.55
CA SER A 59 12.14 -3.52 12.61
C SER A 59 13.50 -3.14 13.19
N LEU A 60 14.04 -1.97 12.82
CA LEU A 60 15.30 -1.46 13.39
C LEU A 60 15.20 -1.20 14.90
N VAL A 61 14.03 -0.78 15.38
CA VAL A 61 13.78 -0.57 16.82
C VAL A 61 13.61 -1.90 17.56
N MET A 62 12.91 -2.87 16.96
CA MET A 62 12.62 -4.17 17.57
C MET A 62 13.77 -5.18 17.49
N SER A 63 14.68 -5.02 16.52
CA SER A 63 15.91 -5.81 16.38
C SER A 63 17.15 -4.91 16.46
N PRO A 64 17.47 -4.33 17.63
CA PRO A 64 18.65 -3.48 17.78
C PRO A 64 19.90 -4.37 17.89
N GLY A 65 20.28 -5.00 16.77
CA GLY A 65 21.50 -5.81 16.65
C GLY A 65 21.50 -7.07 17.51
N ARG A 66 21.58 -8.24 16.87
CA ARG A 66 22.39 -9.30 17.47
C ARG A 66 23.84 -8.93 17.14
N PRO A 67 24.70 -8.57 18.11
CA PRO A 67 26.11 -8.42 17.81
C PRO A 67 26.64 -9.76 17.27
N ALA A 68 27.52 -9.66 16.27
CA ALA A 68 28.23 -10.79 15.69
C ALA A 68 29.07 -11.54 16.74
#